data_AF-A0A847F639-F1
#
_entry.id   AF-A0A847F639-F1
#
_cell.length_a   1.000
_cell.length_b   1.000
_cell.length_c   1.000
_cell.angle_alpha   90.00
_cell.angle_beta   90.00
_cell.angle_gamma   90.00
#
_symmetry.space_group_name_H-M   'P 1'
#
loop_
_entity.id
_entity.type
_entity.pdbx_description
1 polymer ?
#
loop_
_entity_poly.entity_id
_entity_poly.type
_entity_poly.pdbx_seq_one_letter_code
_entity_poly.pdbx_strand_id
1 'polypeptide(L)'
;HAVTGYEGDVLGELALLAFSTAQTRNRGIDLIVITGALRSGKAEVAKRTLAAYRDGRRAAWLPTVYWEELLPDPLEEVRRRLRIRPAAPYTRMCSDWTVDEGRMAALHAA
;
A
#
# COMPACT_ATOMS: atom_id res chain seq x y z
N HIS A 1 -2.83 -4.84 5.01
CA HIS A 1 -1.55 -5.23 5.65
C HIS A 1 -1.47 -6.71 5.99
N ALA A 2 -2.24 -7.25 6.96
CA ALA A 2 -2.07 -8.63 7.44
C ALA A 2 -2.05 -9.71 6.33
N VAL A 3 -3.12 -9.80 5.54
CA VAL A 3 -3.21 -10.79 4.45
C VAL A 3 -2.30 -10.46 3.27
N THR A 4 -2.06 -9.18 2.99
CA THR A 4 -1.25 -8.72 1.85
C THR A 4 0.26 -8.77 2.11
N GLY A 5 0.70 -8.74 3.36
CA GLY A 5 2.12 -8.68 3.75
C GLY A 5 2.78 -7.30 3.60
N TYR A 6 2.12 -6.30 3.02
CA TYR A 6 2.62 -4.92 3.03
C TYR A 6 2.72 -4.37 4.45
N GLU A 7 3.81 -3.70 4.76
CA GLU A 7 4.07 -3.10 6.07
C GLU A 7 3.43 -1.71 6.15
N GLY A 8 3.37 -1.13 7.35
CA GLY A 8 2.79 0.21 7.58
C GLY A 8 3.78 1.36 7.35
N ASP A 9 4.72 1.17 6.43
CA ASP A 9 5.70 2.19 6.04
C ASP A 9 5.24 2.91 4.76
N VAL A 10 5.92 4.00 4.35
CA VAL A 10 5.45 4.84 3.22
C VAL A 10 5.27 4.01 1.94
N LEU A 11 6.20 3.11 1.66
CA LEU A 11 6.13 2.25 0.48
C LEU A 11 5.04 1.18 0.61
N GLY A 12 4.89 0.58 1.79
CA GLY A 12 3.87 -0.41 2.08
C GLY A 12 2.45 0.14 1.99
N GLU A 13 2.22 1.34 2.49
CA GLU A 13 0.94 2.06 2.36
C GLU A 13 0.62 2.36 0.90
N LEU A 14 1.58 2.90 0.15
CA LEU A 14 1.40 3.18 -1.27
C LEU A 14 1.11 1.91 -2.08
N ALA A 15 1.79 0.81 -1.76
CA ALA A 15 1.55 -0.50 -2.37
C ALA A 15 0.15 -1.04 -2.01
N LEU A 16 -0.28 -0.92 -0.74
CA LEU A 16 -1.61 -1.36 -0.31
C LEU A 16 -2.72 -0.53 -0.96
N LEU A 17 -2.53 0.78 -1.14
CA LEU A 17 -3.46 1.63 -1.90
C LEU A 17 -3.56 1.17 -3.35
N ALA A 18 -2.43 0.88 -4.01
CA ALA A 18 -2.41 0.37 -5.37
C ALA A 18 -3.14 -0.98 -5.50
N PHE A 19 -2.91 -1.89 -4.56
CA PHE A 19 -3.62 -3.17 -4.46
C PHE A 19 -5.13 -2.96 -4.29
N SER A 20 -5.55 -2.07 -3.39
CA SER A 20 -6.96 -1.79 -3.12
C SER A 20 -7.66 -1.13 -4.31
N THR A 21 -6.96 -0.23 -5.00
CA THR A 21 -7.52 0.47 -6.16
C THR A 21 -7.73 -0.46 -7.35
N ALA A 22 -6.89 -1.50 -7.49
CA ALA A 22 -7.12 -2.57 -8.46
C ALA A 22 -8.46 -3.30 -8.24
N GLN A 23 -8.99 -3.31 -7.01
CA GLN A 23 -10.23 -3.97 -6.65
C GLN A 23 -11.47 -3.07 -6.74
N THR A 24 -11.33 -1.78 -6.43
CA THR A 24 -12.48 -0.86 -6.33
C THR A 24 -12.54 0.17 -7.46
N ARG A 25 -11.46 0.35 -8.23
CA ARG A 25 -11.33 1.34 -9.32
C ARG A 25 -11.71 2.76 -8.91
N ASN A 26 -11.34 3.15 -7.68
CA ASN A 26 -11.55 4.51 -7.21
C ASN A 26 -10.54 5.49 -7.84
N ARG A 27 -11.04 6.31 -8.76
CA ARG A 27 -10.22 7.29 -9.52
C ARG A 27 -9.47 8.30 -8.64
N GLY A 28 -10.01 8.65 -7.48
CA GLY A 28 -9.34 9.54 -6.54
C GLY A 28 -8.10 8.88 -5.93
N ILE A 29 -8.19 7.60 -5.60
CA ILE A 29 -7.06 6.83 -5.06
C ILE A 29 -6.02 6.56 -6.16
N ASP A 30 -6.45 6.30 -7.40
CA ASP A 30 -5.53 6.19 -8.54
C ASP A 30 -4.61 7.41 -8.65
N LEU A 31 -5.16 8.63 -8.49
CA LEU A 31 -4.36 9.86 -8.54
C LEU A 31 -3.32 9.90 -7.40
N ILE A 32 -3.70 9.52 -6.18
CA ILE A 32 -2.79 9.47 -5.03
C ILE A 32 -1.67 8.46 -5.27
N VAL A 33 -2.00 7.29 -5.78
CA VAL A 33 -1.04 6.23 -6.07
C VAL A 33 -0.04 6.66 -7.15
N ILE A 34 -0.53 7.25 -8.24
CA ILE A 34 0.30 7.72 -9.35
C ILE A 34 1.21 8.86 -8.89
N THR A 35 0.65 9.87 -8.21
CA THR A 35 1.43 11.02 -7.72
C THR A 35 2.46 10.62 -6.67
N GLY A 36 2.12 9.71 -5.75
CA GLY A 36 3.05 9.15 -4.77
C GLY A 36 4.21 8.40 -5.42
N ALA A 37 3.93 7.56 -6.42
CA ALA A 37 4.96 6.83 -7.16
C ALA A 37 5.90 7.77 -7.91
N LEU A 38 5.35 8.77 -8.62
CA LEU A 38 6.13 9.76 -9.36
C LEU A 38 6.98 10.65 -8.44
N ARG A 39 6.39 11.17 -7.35
CA ARG A 39 7.07 12.06 -6.40
C ARG A 39 8.22 11.39 -5.67
N SER A 40 8.17 10.07 -5.52
CA SER A 40 9.27 9.32 -4.89
C SER A 40 10.60 9.45 -5.65
N GLY A 41 10.56 9.65 -6.98
CA GLY A 41 11.74 9.65 -7.85
C GLY A 41 12.49 8.31 -7.90
N LYS A 42 11.98 7.24 -7.26
CA LYS A 42 12.66 5.96 -7.09
C LYS A 42 12.00 4.89 -7.95
N ALA A 43 12.74 4.31 -8.88
CA ALA A 43 12.25 3.24 -9.76
C ALA A 43 11.68 2.03 -8.98
N GLU A 44 12.29 1.70 -7.83
CA GLU A 44 11.83 0.60 -6.98
C GLU A 44 10.43 0.83 -6.40
N VAL A 45 10.09 2.08 -6.06
CA VAL A 45 8.76 2.45 -5.58
C VAL A 45 7.74 2.19 -6.68
N ALA A 46 7.97 2.75 -7.88
CA ALA A 46 7.07 2.55 -9.02
C ALA A 46 6.89 1.07 -9.38
N LYS A 47 7.99 0.30 -9.38
CA LYS A 47 7.97 -1.15 -9.67
C LYS A 47 7.12 -1.91 -8.65
N ARG A 48 7.26 -1.61 -7.37
CA ARG A 48 6.51 -2.27 -6.29
C ARG A 48 5.04 -1.85 -6.27
N THR A 49 4.75 -0.58 -6.46
CA THR A 49 3.37 -0.08 -6.62
C THR A 49 2.67 -0.79 -7.78
N LEU A 50 3.34 -0.94 -8.93
CA LEU A 50 2.77 -1.65 -10.07
C LEU A 50 2.61 -3.16 -9.81
N ALA A 51 3.55 -3.79 -9.10
CA ALA A 51 3.41 -5.18 -8.69
C ALA A 51 2.20 -5.37 -7.77
N ALA A 52 2.01 -4.48 -6.80
CA ALA A 52 0.88 -4.52 -5.88
C ALA A 52 -0.47 -4.34 -6.59
N TYR A 53 -0.54 -3.42 -7.55
CA TYR A 53 -1.71 -3.29 -8.42
C TYR A 53 -2.02 -4.59 -9.16
N ARG A 54 -1.01 -5.26 -9.73
CA ARG A 54 -1.19 -6.53 -10.45
C ARG A 54 -1.65 -7.66 -9.53
N ASP A 55 -1.11 -7.71 -8.31
CA ASP A 55 -1.52 -8.70 -7.31
C ASP A 55 -2.97 -8.44 -6.86
N GLY A 56 -3.36 -7.18 -6.67
CA GLY A 56 -4.74 -6.78 -6.36
C GLY A 56 -5.75 -7.20 -7.41
N ARG A 57 -5.39 -7.12 -8.71
CA ARG A 57 -6.26 -7.62 -9.80
C ARG A 57 -6.40 -9.15 -9.84
N ARG A 58 -5.46 -9.89 -9.25
CA ARG A 58 -5.44 -11.37 -9.25
C ARG A 58 -6.09 -11.96 -8.00
N ALA A 59 -6.09 -11.20 -6.91
CA ALA A 59 -6.72 -11.58 -5.66
C ALA A 59 -8.24 -11.68 -5.80
N ALA A 60 -8.86 -12.40 -4.86
CA ALA A 60 -10.30 -12.32 -4.64
C ALA A 60 -10.70 -10.89 -4.24
N TRP A 61 -11.96 -10.55 -4.49
CA TRP A 61 -12.50 -9.25 -4.12
C TRP A 61 -12.68 -9.20 -2.60
N LEU A 62 -11.81 -8.44 -1.92
CA LEU A 62 -11.74 -8.38 -0.46
C LEU A 62 -12.91 -7.65 0.23
N PRO A 63 -13.54 -6.62 -0.36
CA PRO A 63 -14.63 -5.89 0.30
C PRO A 63 -15.83 -6.75 0.71
N THR A 64 -16.04 -7.91 0.09
CA THR A 64 -17.16 -8.82 0.39
C THR A 64 -16.76 -10.06 1.18
N VAL A 65 -15.51 -10.13 1.64
CA VAL A 65 -15.04 -11.25 2.46
C VAL A 65 -15.62 -11.12 3.86
N TYR A 66 -16.26 -12.19 4.35
CA TYR A 66 -16.67 -12.33 5.75
C TYR A 66 -15.44 -12.72 6.57
N TRP A 67 -14.77 -11.72 7.15
CA TRP A 67 -13.49 -11.92 7.81
C TRP A 67 -13.60 -12.74 9.09
N GLU A 68 -14.71 -12.60 9.81
CA GLU A 68 -15.01 -13.28 11.07
C GLU A 68 -14.94 -14.81 10.92
N GLU A 69 -15.35 -15.34 9.78
CA GLU A 69 -15.29 -16.78 9.46
C GLU A 69 -13.86 -17.25 9.18
N LEU A 70 -12.98 -16.35 8.75
CA LEU A 70 -11.59 -16.65 8.39
C LEU A 70 -10.60 -16.36 9.52
N LEU A 71 -11.00 -15.64 10.58
CA LEU A 71 -10.15 -15.35 11.73
C LEU A 71 -9.55 -16.60 12.41
N PRO A 72 -10.26 -17.74 12.52
CA PRO A 72 -9.69 -18.95 13.12
C PRO A 72 -8.68 -19.67 12.21
N ASP A 73 -8.69 -19.38 10.92
CA ASP A 73 -7.88 -20.10 9.93
C ASP A 73 -6.42 -19.61 9.94
N PRO A 74 -5.43 -20.50 9.68
CA PRO A 74 -4.05 -20.08 9.48
C PRO A 74 -3.92 -19.04 8.36
N LEU A 75 -3.08 -18.02 8.55
CA LEU A 75 -2.94 -16.91 7.60
C LEU A 75 -2.63 -17.35 6.16
N GLU A 76 -1.81 -18.40 6.00
CA GLU A 76 -1.46 -18.92 4.66
C GLU A 76 -2.63 -19.65 3.99
N GLU A 77 -3.53 -20.25 4.76
CA GLU A 77 -4.79 -20.80 4.26
C GLU A 77 -5.67 -19.67 3.71
N VAL A 78 -5.84 -18.62 4.50
CA VAL A 78 -6.62 -17.43 4.12
C VAL A 78 -6.06 -16.81 2.84
N ARG A 79 -4.74 -16.62 2.74
CA ARG A 79 -4.08 -16.11 1.53
C ARG A 79 -4.32 -17.00 0.32
N ARG A 80 -4.20 -18.32 0.48
CA ARG A 80 -4.44 -19.27 -0.61
C ARG A 80 -5.89 -19.20 -1.11
N ARG A 81 -6.86 -19.19 -0.20
CA ARG A 81 -8.30 -19.07 -0.53
C ARG A 81 -8.61 -17.78 -1.26
N LEU A 82 -8.04 -16.66 -0.80
CA LEU A 82 -8.24 -15.34 -1.38
C LEU A 82 -7.31 -15.03 -2.58
N ARG A 83 -6.51 -16.00 -3.03
CA ARG A 83 -5.53 -15.84 -4.13
C ARG A 83 -4.57 -14.67 -3.90
N ILE A 84 -4.23 -14.40 -2.65
CA ILE A 84 -3.32 -13.32 -2.27
C ILE A 84 -1.89 -13.85 -2.27
N ARG A 85 -1.04 -13.20 -3.05
CA ARG A 85 0.41 -13.36 -2.94
C ARG A 85 0.93 -12.38 -1.88
N PRO A 86 1.66 -12.85 -0.85
CA PRO A 86 2.24 -11.93 0.13
C PRO A 86 3.30 -11.04 -0.53
N ALA A 87 3.42 -9.82 -0.03
CA ALA A 87 4.42 -8.86 -0.48
C ALA A 87 5.84 -9.45 -0.35
N ALA A 88 6.64 -9.31 -1.40
CA ALA A 88 8.05 -9.68 -1.35
C ALA A 88 8.80 -8.77 -0.35
N PRO A 89 9.74 -9.30 0.46
CA PRO A 89 10.48 -8.52 1.44
C PRO A 89 11.12 -7.25 0.84
N TYR A 90 11.19 -6.19 1.64
CA TYR A 90 11.77 -4.92 1.26
C TYR A 90 12.31 -4.13 2.44
N THR A 91 13.19 -3.19 2.14
CA THR A 91 13.66 -2.21 3.12
C THR A 91 12.54 -1.21 3.39
N ARG A 92 12.10 -1.15 4.64
CA ARG A 92 11.13 -0.14 5.10
C ARG A 92 11.58 1.25 4.73
N MET A 93 10.67 2.01 4.14
CA MET A 93 10.79 3.43 3.90
C MET A 93 10.07 4.16 5.03
N CYS A 94 10.80 4.50 6.08
CA CYS A 94 10.29 5.44 7.07
C CYS A 94 10.17 6.81 6.39
N SER A 95 9.04 7.48 6.58
CA SER A 95 8.96 8.91 6.35
C SER A 95 9.78 9.57 7.44
N ASP A 96 10.87 10.25 7.05
CA ASP A 96 11.52 11.23 7.91
C ASP A 96 10.54 12.41 8.08
N TRP A 97 9.57 12.24 8.97
CA TRP A 97 8.66 13.31 9.41
C TRP A 97 9.35 14.27 10.36
N THR A 98 10.63 14.58 10.14
CA THR A 98 11.20 15.81 10.69
C THR A 98 10.44 16.92 10.01
N VAL A 99 9.38 17.41 10.68
CA VAL A 99 8.79 18.70 10.38
C VAL A 99 9.98 19.64 10.35
N ASP A 100 10.27 20.21 9.19
CA ASP A 100 11.27 21.24 9.05
C ASP A 100 10.72 22.45 9.81
N GLU A 101 10.89 22.47 11.14
CA GLU A 101 10.46 23.56 12.02
C GLU A 101 11.03 24.90 11.50
N GLY A 102 12.17 24.86 10.81
CA GLY A 102 12.76 26.00 10.12
C GLY A 102 11.90 26.59 9.00
N ARG A 103 11.13 25.78 8.28
CA ARG A 103 10.23 26.26 7.19
C ARG A 103 8.95 26.91 7.71
N MET A 104 8.45 26.48 8.87
CA MET A 104 7.27 27.11 9.50
C MET A 104 7.63 28.40 10.23
N ALA A 105 8.82 28.49 10.85
CA ALA A 105 9.31 29.72 11.47
C ALA A 105 9.49 30.85 10.44
N ALA A 106 9.98 30.54 9.24
CA ALA A 106 10.16 31.52 8.16
C ALA A 106 8.82 32.07 7.60
N LEU A 107 7.72 31.32 7.69
CA LEU A 107 6.40 31.76 7.25
C LEU A 107 5.65 32.59 8.29
N HIS A 108 6.02 32.51 9.57
CA HIS A 108 5.47 33.34 10.64
C HIS A 108 6.29 34.63 10.87
N ALA A 109 7.46 34.75 10.24
CA ALA A 109 8.35 35.90 10.32
C ALA A 109 8.25 36.84 9.10
N ALA A 110 7.33 36.58 8.16
CA ALA A 110 7.03 37.39 6.99
C ALA A 110 5.64 38.02 7.09
#